data_AF-A0A7V3QZF7-F1
#
_entry.id   AF-A0A7V3QZF7-F1
#
_cell.length_a   1.000
_cell.length_b   1.000
_cell.length_c   1.000
_cell.angle_alpha   90.00
_cell.angle_beta   90.00
_cell.angle_gamma   90.00
#
_symmetry.space_group_name_H-M   'P 1'
#
loop_
_entity.id
_entity.type
_entity.pdbx_description
1 polymer ?
#
loop_
_entity_poly.entity_id
_entity_poly.type
_entity_poly.pdbx_seq_one_letter_code
_entity_poly.pdbx_strand_id
1 'polypeptide(L)'
;MSFQGDFATMPLPDLLQWLAISQKTGILLLQRGEIVKEIYFRGGKIVASASNDPREYFGQLLLSYGKIREEDLMRAFVKQGETGTKLGRILVQEGHLEEEEVQRFLRIKAEETIYDLFLWEGGEFKFYNDAPVQESHVPIEMDVTSVLLEGTRRSDEWKRIRRIFPSSETVIRIIPEALTRAILADPLYNRVIQLMEVPRRISDLCLMFHASDFAVSKTLFDMVQMGIIEVTEVPPPPPRSEVRVEEEVRALANRGLKLFNSGRYEESIEIFKQVLLQSPGHALAQTMIPKAYKEMKEQLVSDAFTIEHVPFLQRSMSELDKLSFTPQENYILSRINGVSSVQAIIRISPIQEIQALMTFKKLAKAGLVGFLPPADPQM
;
A
#
# COMPACT_ATOMS: atom_id res chain seq x y z
N MET A 1 8.60 22.16 -20.23
CA MET A 1 8.19 22.87 -18.99
C MET A 1 7.45 21.90 -18.08
N SER A 2 7.65 21.97 -16.77
CA SER A 2 6.91 21.16 -15.79
C SER A 2 5.90 22.04 -15.04
N PHE A 3 4.68 21.55 -14.86
CA PHE A 3 3.66 22.20 -14.01
C PHE A 3 3.61 21.46 -12.68
N GLN A 4 3.58 22.14 -11.54
CA GLN A 4 3.60 21.50 -10.22
C GLN A 4 2.71 22.27 -9.24
N GLY A 5 2.18 21.57 -8.24
CA GLY A 5 1.30 22.12 -7.22
C GLY A 5 0.86 21.06 -6.22
N ASP A 6 -0.19 21.36 -5.47
CA ASP A 6 -0.78 20.47 -4.47
C ASP A 6 -2.30 20.37 -4.62
N PHE A 7 -2.90 19.36 -4.00
CA PHE A 7 -4.34 19.14 -4.06
C PHE A 7 -5.18 20.16 -3.30
N ALA A 8 -4.58 20.98 -2.42
CA ALA A 8 -5.28 22.04 -1.72
C ALA A 8 -5.53 23.24 -2.65
N THR A 9 -4.58 23.51 -3.57
CA THR A 9 -4.65 24.59 -4.55
C THR A 9 -5.34 24.17 -5.86
N MET A 10 -5.15 22.91 -6.28
CA MET A 10 -5.82 22.34 -7.45
C MET A 10 -6.23 20.90 -7.15
N PRO A 11 -7.49 20.66 -6.75
CA PRO A 11 -8.01 19.32 -6.50
C PRO A 11 -7.81 18.39 -7.70
N LEU A 12 -7.63 17.10 -7.42
CA LEU A 12 -7.42 16.09 -8.46
C LEU A 12 -8.46 16.13 -9.59
N PRO A 13 -9.78 16.26 -9.34
CA PRO A 13 -10.77 16.34 -10.41
C PRO A 13 -10.49 17.48 -11.40
N ASP A 14 -10.18 18.67 -10.88
CA ASP A 14 -9.90 19.87 -11.69
C ASP A 14 -8.61 19.70 -12.49
N LEU A 15 -7.59 19.10 -11.87
CA LEU A 15 -6.31 18.78 -12.52
C LEU A 15 -6.49 17.82 -13.69
N LEU A 16 -7.21 16.72 -13.49
CA LEU A 16 -7.48 15.75 -14.56
C LEU A 16 -8.31 16.39 -15.68
N GLN A 17 -9.34 17.16 -15.33
CA GLN A 17 -10.19 17.87 -16.29
C GLN A 17 -9.38 18.87 -17.13
N TRP A 18 -8.48 19.63 -16.50
CA TRP A 18 -7.59 20.57 -17.19
C TRP A 18 -6.64 19.87 -18.17
N LEU A 19 -6.02 18.76 -17.76
CA LEU A 19 -5.15 17.96 -18.62
C LEU A 19 -5.91 17.41 -19.84
N ALA A 20 -7.15 16.98 -19.64
CA ALA A 20 -8.02 16.46 -20.68
C ALA A 20 -8.41 17.55 -21.71
N ILE A 21 -8.96 18.67 -21.24
CA ILE A 21 -9.39 19.79 -22.11
C ILE A 21 -8.21 20.37 -22.88
N SER A 22 -7.05 20.49 -22.22
CA SER A 22 -5.83 21.01 -22.82
C SER A 22 -5.11 19.98 -23.71
N GLN A 23 -5.70 18.79 -23.91
CA GLN A 23 -5.16 17.68 -24.71
C GLN A 23 -3.70 17.35 -24.40
N LYS A 24 -3.33 17.40 -23.12
CA LYS A 24 -1.93 17.20 -22.71
C LYS A 24 -1.45 15.79 -22.99
N THR A 25 -0.16 15.70 -23.30
CA THR A 25 0.60 14.46 -23.42
C THR A 25 1.79 14.53 -22.47
N GLY A 26 2.00 13.48 -21.68
CA GLY A 26 3.06 13.47 -20.66
C GLY A 26 2.72 12.62 -19.45
N ILE A 27 3.47 12.83 -18.37
CA ILE A 27 3.35 12.06 -17.13
C ILE A 27 2.92 13.00 -16.00
N LEU A 28 1.80 12.67 -15.36
CA LEU A 28 1.38 13.25 -14.10
C LEU A 28 1.91 12.40 -12.94
N LEU A 29 2.92 12.89 -12.24
CA LEU A 29 3.44 12.33 -11.00
C LEU A 29 2.63 12.87 -9.83
N LEU A 30 2.10 12.01 -8.96
CA LEU A 30 1.34 12.36 -7.76
C LEU A 30 1.98 11.69 -6.55
N GLN A 31 2.12 12.42 -5.45
CA GLN A 31 2.80 11.92 -4.25
C GLN A 31 2.06 12.27 -2.96
N ARG A 32 1.93 11.30 -2.06
CA ARG A 32 1.43 11.45 -0.69
C ARG A 32 2.28 10.60 0.25
N GLY A 33 3.14 11.26 1.02
CA GLY A 33 4.14 10.59 1.84
C GLY A 33 5.05 9.72 0.96
N GLU A 34 5.11 8.43 1.27
CA GLU A 34 5.90 7.44 0.54
C GLU A 34 5.19 6.90 -0.72
N ILE A 35 3.89 7.15 -0.86
CA ILE A 35 3.13 6.64 -2.01
C ILE A 35 3.30 7.62 -3.17
N VAL A 36 3.81 7.10 -4.27
CA VAL A 36 4.01 7.78 -5.55
C VAL A 36 3.20 7.04 -6.60
N LYS A 37 2.40 7.80 -7.34
CA LYS A 37 1.60 7.31 -8.46
C LYS A 37 1.91 8.11 -9.70
N GLU A 38 1.78 7.46 -10.84
CA GLU A 38 1.96 8.07 -12.15
C GLU A 38 0.72 7.83 -12.99
N ILE A 39 0.24 8.87 -13.67
CA ILE A 39 -0.78 8.76 -14.70
C ILE A 39 -0.17 9.27 -16.01
N TYR A 40 -0.24 8.44 -17.04
CA TYR A 40 0.28 8.74 -18.35
C TYR A 40 -0.86 9.27 -19.23
N PHE A 41 -0.63 10.43 -19.84
CA PHE A 41 -1.58 11.08 -20.72
C PHE A 41 -1.10 11.09 -22.17
N ARG A 42 -2.03 10.93 -23.10
CA ARG A 42 -1.82 11.13 -24.54
C ARG A 42 -3.04 11.82 -25.13
N GLY A 43 -2.86 13.03 -25.65
CA GLY A 43 -3.93 13.83 -26.25
C GLY A 43 -5.12 14.04 -25.30
N GLY A 44 -4.86 14.23 -24.00
CA GLY A 44 -5.90 14.41 -22.98
C GLY A 44 -6.58 13.13 -22.47
N LYS A 45 -6.25 11.95 -23.02
CA LYS A 45 -6.73 10.65 -22.53
C LYS A 45 -5.71 9.99 -21.61
N ILE A 46 -6.18 9.18 -20.67
CA ILE A 46 -5.31 8.38 -19.82
C ILE A 46 -4.96 7.08 -20.55
N VAL A 47 -3.66 6.79 -20.66
CA VAL A 47 -3.15 5.64 -21.41
C VAL A 47 -2.40 4.59 -20.59
N ALA A 48 -1.99 4.94 -19.37
CA ALA A 48 -1.38 4.02 -18.41
C ALA A 48 -1.38 4.65 -17.01
N SER A 49 -1.14 3.80 -16.00
CA SER A 49 -0.85 4.24 -14.64
C SER A 49 0.17 3.35 -13.95
N ALA A 50 0.92 3.91 -13.01
CA ALA A 50 1.84 3.19 -12.15
C ALA A 50 1.66 3.62 -10.68
N SER A 51 2.07 2.75 -9.76
CA SER A 51 1.97 2.97 -8.33
C SER A 51 3.07 2.17 -7.63
N ASN A 52 3.67 2.77 -6.61
CA ASN A 52 4.60 2.08 -5.72
C ASN A 52 3.91 1.53 -4.45
N ASP A 53 2.59 1.63 -4.33
CA ASP A 53 1.84 0.98 -3.25
C ASP A 53 1.82 -0.53 -3.51
N PRO A 54 2.43 -1.37 -2.62
CA PRO A 54 2.50 -2.80 -2.86
C PRO A 54 1.13 -3.46 -2.99
N ARG A 55 0.10 -2.92 -2.33
CA ARG A 55 -1.29 -3.43 -2.40
C ARG A 55 -1.90 -3.28 -3.79
N GLU A 56 -1.33 -2.43 -4.63
CA GLU A 56 -1.76 -2.21 -6.00
C GLU A 56 -0.90 -2.96 -7.01
N TYR A 57 0.06 -3.77 -6.57
CA TYR A 57 0.87 -4.58 -7.48
C TYR A 57 0.02 -5.67 -8.14
N PHE A 58 0.38 -6.00 -9.37
CA PHE A 58 -0.38 -6.95 -10.18
C PHE A 58 -0.53 -8.32 -9.49
N GLY A 59 0.53 -8.83 -8.86
CA GLY A 59 0.49 -10.07 -8.09
C GLY A 59 -0.49 -10.01 -6.91
N GLN A 60 -0.52 -8.89 -6.15
CA GLN A 60 -1.46 -8.70 -5.04
C GLN A 60 -2.91 -8.66 -5.51
N LEU A 61 -3.15 -7.98 -6.63
CA LEU A 61 -4.46 -7.97 -7.26
C LEU A 61 -4.92 -9.39 -7.63
N LEU A 62 -4.03 -10.21 -8.20
CA LEU A 62 -4.40 -11.60 -8.54
C LEU A 62 -4.66 -12.46 -7.30
N LEU A 63 -3.90 -12.27 -6.22
CA LEU A 63 -4.11 -12.95 -4.93
C LEU A 63 -5.46 -12.57 -4.30
N SER A 64 -5.79 -11.28 -4.28
CA SER A 64 -7.06 -10.80 -3.71
C SER A 64 -8.28 -11.36 -4.46
N TYR A 65 -8.18 -11.49 -5.78
CA TYR A 65 -9.21 -12.13 -6.62
C TYR A 65 -9.15 -13.67 -6.63
N GLY A 66 -8.21 -14.29 -5.91
CA GLY A 66 -8.06 -15.74 -5.82
C GLY A 66 -7.65 -16.42 -7.13
N LYS A 67 -7.04 -15.68 -8.06
CA LYS A 67 -6.61 -16.20 -9.36
C LYS A 67 -5.30 -17.00 -9.30
N ILE A 68 -4.45 -16.66 -8.33
CA ILE A 68 -3.21 -17.37 -8.05
C ILE A 68 -3.10 -17.58 -6.53
N ARG A 69 -2.26 -18.53 -6.12
CA ARG A 69 -1.87 -18.68 -4.71
C ARG A 69 -0.55 -17.95 -4.45
N GLU A 70 -0.25 -17.70 -3.17
CA GLU A 70 1.01 -17.05 -2.79
C GLU A 70 2.23 -17.84 -3.24
N GLU A 71 2.16 -19.18 -3.18
CA GLU A 71 3.21 -20.08 -3.66
C GLU A 71 3.46 -19.93 -5.18
N ASP A 72 2.40 -19.76 -5.97
CA ASP A 72 2.50 -19.53 -7.41
C ASP A 72 3.15 -18.19 -7.69
N LEU A 73 2.73 -17.14 -6.96
CA LEU A 73 3.30 -15.80 -7.11
C LEU A 73 4.79 -15.77 -6.73
N MET A 74 5.18 -16.45 -5.65
CA MET A 74 6.58 -16.59 -5.24
C MET A 74 7.44 -17.21 -6.33
N ARG A 75 7.01 -18.37 -6.87
CA ARG A 75 7.72 -19.05 -7.95
C ARG A 75 7.85 -18.17 -9.19
N ALA A 76 6.77 -17.49 -9.57
CA ALA A 76 6.77 -16.60 -10.72
C ALA A 76 7.73 -15.41 -10.55
N PHE A 77 7.88 -14.87 -9.32
CA PHE A 77 8.85 -13.79 -9.05
C PHE A 77 10.30 -14.25 -9.08
N VAL A 78 10.60 -15.46 -8.60
CA VAL A 78 11.95 -16.05 -8.70
C VAL A 78 12.35 -16.14 -10.18
N LYS A 79 11.49 -16.74 -10.99
CA LYS A 79 11.69 -16.87 -12.45
C LYS A 79 11.75 -15.52 -13.17
N GLN A 80 10.98 -14.53 -12.71
CA GLN A 80 11.10 -13.15 -13.21
C GLN A 80 12.49 -12.57 -12.91
N GLY A 81 13.03 -12.80 -11.71
CA GLY A 81 14.37 -12.37 -11.33
C GLY A 81 15.46 -13.00 -12.20
N GLU A 82 15.33 -14.29 -12.51
CA GLU A 82 16.28 -15.05 -13.34
C GLU A 82 16.22 -14.68 -14.83
N THR A 83 15.01 -14.49 -15.36
CA THR A 83 14.80 -14.36 -16.81
C THR A 83 14.55 -12.93 -17.28
N GLY A 84 14.19 -12.01 -16.38
CA GLY A 84 13.71 -10.67 -16.71
C GLY A 84 12.32 -10.64 -17.37
N THR A 85 11.63 -11.78 -17.48
CA THR A 85 10.33 -11.87 -18.14
C THR A 85 9.25 -11.18 -17.31
N LYS A 86 8.29 -10.52 -17.97
CA LYS A 86 7.14 -9.89 -17.27
C LYS A 86 6.31 -10.95 -16.52
N LEU A 87 5.90 -10.63 -15.29
CA LEU A 87 5.13 -11.53 -14.42
C LEU A 87 3.90 -12.14 -15.10
N GLY A 88 3.08 -11.32 -15.80
CA GLY A 88 1.91 -11.81 -16.50
C GLY A 88 2.22 -12.90 -17.54
N ARG A 89 3.33 -12.76 -18.29
CA ARG A 89 3.76 -13.76 -19.27
C ARG A 89 4.24 -15.05 -18.60
N ILE A 90 4.92 -14.95 -17.46
CA ILE A 90 5.33 -16.13 -16.68
C ILE A 90 4.10 -16.91 -16.21
N LEU A 91 3.10 -16.21 -15.66
CA LEU A 91 1.86 -16.83 -15.18
C LEU A 91 1.06 -17.49 -16.32
N VAL A 92 1.09 -16.93 -17.53
CA VAL A 92 0.50 -17.56 -18.73
C VAL A 92 1.27 -18.82 -19.14
N GLN A 93 2.60 -18.74 -19.18
CA GLN A 93 3.45 -19.88 -19.54
C GLN A 93 3.33 -21.06 -18.56
N GLU A 94 3.03 -20.78 -17.29
CA GLU A 94 2.83 -21.78 -16.25
C GLU A 94 1.38 -22.26 -16.15
N GLY A 95 0.47 -21.74 -16.99
CA GLY A 95 -0.93 -22.15 -17.05
C GLY A 95 -1.78 -21.64 -15.90
N HIS A 96 -1.32 -20.63 -15.16
CA HIS A 96 -2.08 -20.00 -14.08
C HIS A 96 -3.11 -18.98 -14.58
N LEU A 97 -2.86 -18.37 -15.74
CA LEU A 97 -3.73 -17.36 -16.35
C LEU A 97 -3.78 -17.53 -17.87
N GLU A 98 -4.87 -17.10 -18.48
CA GLU A 98 -4.94 -16.86 -19.92
C GLU A 98 -4.46 -15.44 -20.26
N GLU A 99 -3.98 -15.21 -21.50
CA GLU A 99 -3.53 -13.87 -21.93
C GLU A 99 -4.66 -12.82 -21.81
N GLU A 100 -5.89 -13.21 -22.13
CA GLU A 100 -7.07 -12.34 -21.98
C GLU A 100 -7.33 -11.96 -20.53
N GLU A 101 -7.13 -12.89 -19.59
CA GLU A 101 -7.24 -12.61 -18.15
C GLU A 101 -6.16 -11.62 -17.70
N VAL A 102 -4.92 -11.80 -18.16
CA VAL A 102 -3.82 -10.87 -17.85
C VAL A 102 -4.19 -9.44 -18.30
N GLN A 103 -4.67 -9.27 -19.53
CA GLN A 103 -5.07 -7.95 -20.04
C GLN A 103 -6.23 -7.36 -19.23
N ARG A 104 -7.23 -8.19 -18.88
CA ARG A 104 -8.36 -7.77 -18.05
C ARG A 104 -7.91 -7.29 -16.67
N PHE A 105 -7.07 -8.04 -15.97
CA PHE A 105 -6.60 -7.67 -14.64
C PHE A 105 -5.63 -6.48 -14.66
N LEU A 106 -4.84 -6.31 -15.73
CA LEU A 106 -4.00 -5.11 -15.88
C LEU A 106 -4.84 -3.85 -16.07
N ARG A 107 -5.99 -3.94 -16.75
CA ARG A 107 -6.97 -2.84 -16.82
C ARG A 107 -7.57 -2.51 -15.46
N ILE A 108 -8.07 -3.53 -14.74
CA ILE A 108 -8.61 -3.36 -13.38
C ILE A 108 -7.56 -2.73 -12.47
N LYS A 109 -6.31 -3.21 -12.52
CA LYS A 109 -5.20 -2.65 -11.74
C LYS A 109 -5.03 -1.15 -12.00
N ALA A 110 -5.05 -0.74 -13.27
CA ALA A 110 -4.85 0.65 -13.63
C ALA A 110 -6.03 1.54 -13.17
N GLU A 111 -7.25 1.05 -13.35
CA GLU A 111 -8.47 1.68 -12.85
C GLU A 111 -8.41 1.90 -11.33
N GLU A 112 -8.11 0.86 -10.56
CA GLU A 112 -7.99 0.92 -9.10
C GLU A 112 -6.90 1.90 -8.65
N THR A 113 -5.72 1.90 -9.31
CA THR A 113 -4.65 2.85 -9.01
C THR A 113 -5.11 4.30 -9.18
N ILE A 114 -5.88 4.60 -10.23
CA ILE A 114 -6.40 5.94 -10.50
C ILE A 114 -7.53 6.30 -9.52
N TYR A 115 -8.47 5.40 -9.26
CA TYR A 115 -9.60 5.65 -8.38
C TYR A 115 -9.19 5.88 -6.92
N ASP A 116 -8.14 5.20 -6.44
CA ASP A 116 -7.61 5.45 -5.09
C ASP A 116 -7.12 6.90 -4.91
N LEU A 117 -6.66 7.58 -5.96
CA LEU A 117 -6.24 8.99 -5.86
C LEU A 117 -7.40 9.92 -5.45
N PHE A 118 -8.66 9.59 -5.79
CA PHE A 118 -9.83 10.36 -5.36
C PHE A 118 -10.13 10.24 -3.86
N LEU A 119 -9.48 9.28 -3.19
CA LEU A 119 -9.59 9.07 -1.75
C LEU A 119 -8.48 9.81 -0.98
N TRP A 120 -7.56 10.46 -1.68
CA TRP A 120 -6.50 11.24 -1.04
C TRP A 120 -7.05 12.57 -0.54
N GLU A 121 -6.93 12.81 0.77
CA GLU A 121 -7.29 14.10 1.39
C GLU A 121 -6.29 15.23 1.08
N GLY A 122 -5.11 14.86 0.58
CA GLY A 122 -4.04 15.78 0.21
C GLY A 122 -2.90 15.06 -0.50
N GLY A 123 -2.06 15.81 -1.18
CA GLY A 123 -0.94 15.30 -1.97
C GLY A 123 -0.34 16.39 -2.86
N GLU A 124 0.85 16.12 -3.36
CA GLU A 124 1.55 16.97 -4.31
C GLU A 124 1.50 16.35 -5.70
N PHE A 125 1.60 17.19 -6.73
CA PHE A 125 1.68 16.71 -8.09
C PHE A 125 2.72 17.47 -8.92
N LYS A 126 3.23 16.79 -9.94
CA LYS A 126 4.09 17.37 -10.97
C LYS A 126 3.81 16.74 -12.32
N PHE A 127 3.49 17.57 -13.31
CA PHE A 127 3.27 17.18 -14.68
C PHE A 127 4.51 17.44 -15.54
N TYR A 128 4.98 16.42 -16.23
CA TYR A 128 6.09 16.47 -17.18
C TYR A 128 5.53 16.34 -18.60
N ASN A 129 5.60 17.42 -19.40
CA ASN A 129 5.19 17.41 -20.79
C ASN A 129 6.10 16.51 -21.63
N ASP A 130 5.51 15.83 -22.63
CA ASP A 130 6.20 15.07 -23.69
C ASP A 130 7.13 13.96 -23.16
N ALA A 131 6.90 13.51 -21.93
CA ALA A 131 7.61 12.37 -21.37
C ALA A 131 7.13 11.07 -22.06
N PRO A 132 8.05 10.18 -22.46
CA PRO A 132 7.70 8.96 -23.17
C PRO A 132 6.89 8.03 -22.27
N VAL A 133 5.79 7.49 -22.81
CA VAL A 133 5.09 6.36 -22.18
C VAL A 133 5.99 5.15 -22.34
N GLN A 134 6.47 4.57 -21.24
CA GLN A 134 7.27 3.35 -21.32
C GLN A 134 6.43 2.22 -21.95
N GLU A 135 7.00 1.48 -22.90
CA GLU A 135 6.39 0.30 -23.54
C GLU A 135 6.07 -0.84 -22.55
N SER A 136 6.51 -0.71 -21.31
CA SER A 136 6.30 -1.67 -20.24
C SER A 136 4.83 -1.71 -19.77
N HIS A 137 4.08 -0.60 -19.90
CA HIS A 137 2.70 -0.49 -19.45
C HIS A 137 1.72 -1.10 -20.46
N VAL A 138 0.66 -1.74 -19.97
CA VAL A 138 -0.46 -2.12 -20.82
C VAL A 138 -1.19 -0.86 -21.25
N PRO A 139 -1.34 -0.62 -22.57
CA PRO A 139 -2.11 0.51 -23.04
C PRO A 139 -3.57 0.31 -22.64
N ILE A 140 -4.00 1.11 -21.68
CA ILE A 140 -5.42 1.36 -21.46
C ILE A 140 -5.82 2.57 -22.31
N GLU A 141 -7.10 2.72 -22.56
CA GLU A 141 -7.62 4.00 -23.03
C GLU A 141 -8.81 4.31 -22.14
N MET A 142 -8.62 5.28 -21.26
CA MET A 142 -9.66 5.72 -20.34
C MET A 142 -10.02 7.17 -20.65
N ASP A 143 -11.32 7.40 -20.80
CA ASP A 143 -11.86 8.73 -20.88
C ASP A 143 -11.84 9.39 -19.49
N VAL A 144 -11.32 10.60 -19.42
CA VAL A 144 -11.18 11.33 -18.15
C VAL A 144 -12.54 11.63 -17.52
N THR A 145 -13.59 11.87 -18.32
CA THR A 145 -14.94 12.12 -17.80
C THR A 145 -15.46 10.90 -17.05
N SER A 146 -15.31 9.70 -17.61
CA SER A 146 -15.69 8.45 -16.93
C SER A 146 -14.92 8.25 -15.63
N VAL A 147 -13.63 8.57 -15.64
CA VAL A 147 -12.78 8.51 -14.44
C VAL A 147 -13.26 9.49 -13.36
N LEU A 148 -13.62 10.72 -13.75
CA LEU A 148 -14.12 11.74 -12.84
C LEU A 148 -15.45 11.33 -12.19
N LEU A 149 -16.37 10.77 -12.98
CA LEU A 149 -17.67 10.32 -12.47
C LEU A 149 -17.52 9.18 -11.46
N GLU A 150 -16.77 8.12 -11.81
CA GLU A 150 -16.56 6.98 -10.92
C GLU A 150 -15.70 7.35 -9.70
N GLY A 151 -14.66 8.15 -9.89
CA GLY A 151 -13.81 8.65 -8.81
C GLY A 151 -14.59 9.50 -7.80
N THR A 152 -15.47 10.39 -8.27
CA THR A 152 -16.35 11.20 -7.40
C THR A 152 -17.34 10.30 -6.64
N ARG A 153 -17.97 9.35 -7.33
CA ARG A 153 -18.87 8.37 -6.70
C ARG A 153 -18.16 7.60 -5.58
N ARG A 154 -16.93 7.13 -5.81
CA ARG A 154 -16.11 6.45 -4.80
C ARG A 154 -15.72 7.37 -3.65
N SER A 155 -15.38 8.63 -3.92
CA SER A 155 -15.06 9.61 -2.88
C SER A 155 -16.24 9.85 -1.94
N ASP A 156 -17.46 9.96 -2.48
CA ASP A 156 -18.67 10.13 -1.68
C ASP A 156 -19.01 8.87 -0.88
N GLU A 157 -18.86 7.69 -1.48
CA GLU A 157 -19.00 6.43 -0.77
C GLU A 157 -17.97 6.30 0.36
N TRP A 158 -16.72 6.70 0.10
CA TRP A 158 -15.66 6.70 1.10
C TRP A 158 -15.97 7.60 2.29
N LYS A 159 -16.54 8.79 2.06
CA LYS A 159 -17.01 9.67 3.15
C LYS A 159 -18.07 8.98 4.00
N ARG A 160 -18.98 8.20 3.41
CA ARG A 160 -19.99 7.43 4.16
C ARG A 160 -19.35 6.31 4.97
N ILE A 161 -18.45 5.55 4.37
CA ILE A 161 -17.67 4.49 5.02
C ILE A 161 -16.90 5.07 6.21
N ARG A 162 -16.20 6.19 6.04
CA ARG A 162 -15.41 6.86 7.09
C ARG A 162 -16.22 7.39 8.27
N ARG A 163 -17.53 7.58 8.14
CA ARG A 163 -18.40 7.91 9.29
C ARG A 163 -18.57 6.73 10.25
N ILE A 164 -18.52 5.50 9.73
CA ILE A 164 -18.62 4.27 10.51
C ILE A 164 -17.23 3.72 10.87
N PHE A 165 -16.27 3.85 9.95
CA PHE A 165 -14.87 3.43 10.12
C PHE A 165 -13.92 4.63 10.02
N PRO A 166 -13.81 5.46 11.08
CA PRO A 166 -13.01 6.69 11.05
C PRO A 166 -11.55 6.46 10.65
N SER A 167 -10.99 5.30 10.98
CA SER A 167 -9.66 4.88 10.55
C SER A 167 -9.62 3.38 10.24
N SER A 168 -8.56 2.92 9.56
CA SER A 168 -8.30 1.48 9.39
C SER A 168 -7.94 0.77 10.70
N GLU A 169 -7.68 1.53 11.78
CA GLU A 169 -7.44 1.00 13.12
C GLU A 169 -8.74 0.71 13.89
N THR A 170 -9.91 1.01 13.30
CA THR A 170 -11.22 0.63 13.84
C THR A 170 -11.29 -0.88 14.01
N VAL A 171 -11.70 -1.35 15.19
CA VAL A 171 -11.88 -2.76 15.50
C VAL A 171 -13.34 -3.15 15.29
N ILE A 172 -13.56 -4.25 14.59
CA ILE A 172 -14.88 -4.79 14.25
C ILE A 172 -15.00 -6.26 14.68
N ARG A 173 -16.22 -6.72 14.92
CA ARG A 173 -16.53 -8.13 15.22
C ARG A 173 -17.75 -8.63 14.44
N ILE A 174 -17.81 -9.94 14.23
CA ILE A 174 -19.01 -10.61 13.71
C ILE A 174 -20.11 -10.59 14.79
N ILE A 175 -21.36 -10.44 14.36
CA ILE A 175 -22.58 -10.69 15.16
C ILE A 175 -23.02 -12.14 14.85
N PRO A 176 -22.76 -13.12 15.73
CA PRO A 176 -23.00 -14.53 15.42
C PRO A 176 -24.46 -14.84 15.07
N GLU A 177 -25.40 -14.13 15.70
CA GLU A 177 -26.84 -14.31 15.50
C GLU A 177 -27.31 -13.88 14.10
N ALA A 178 -26.53 -13.05 13.40
CA ALA A 178 -26.85 -12.58 12.06
C ALA A 178 -26.42 -13.56 10.95
N LEU A 179 -25.67 -14.62 11.27
CA LEU A 179 -25.12 -15.56 10.28
C LEU A 179 -26.18 -16.51 9.73
N THR A 180 -26.85 -16.11 8.66
CA THR A 180 -27.78 -16.98 7.92
C THR A 180 -27.06 -17.89 6.92
N ARG A 181 -27.72 -18.97 6.50
CA ARG A 181 -27.22 -19.83 5.41
C ARG A 181 -26.97 -19.06 4.11
N ALA A 182 -27.78 -18.05 3.82
CA ALA A 182 -27.60 -17.21 2.63
C ALA A 182 -26.33 -16.36 2.71
N ILE A 183 -26.03 -15.80 3.89
CA ILE A 183 -24.79 -15.04 4.13
C ILE A 183 -23.57 -15.95 4.01
N LEU A 184 -23.63 -17.15 4.59
CA LEU A 184 -22.53 -18.12 4.53
C LEU A 184 -22.32 -18.72 3.12
N ALA A 185 -23.32 -18.64 2.25
CA ALA A 185 -23.21 -19.08 0.86
C ALA A 185 -22.51 -18.04 -0.03
N ASP A 186 -22.46 -16.76 0.37
CA ASP A 186 -21.70 -15.74 -0.35
C ASP A 186 -20.19 -15.97 -0.11
N PRO A 187 -19.39 -16.23 -1.17
CA PRO A 187 -17.98 -16.55 -1.01
C PRO A 187 -17.16 -15.42 -0.37
N LEU A 188 -17.50 -14.16 -0.64
CA LEU A 188 -16.78 -13.00 -0.13
C LEU A 188 -17.09 -12.81 1.36
N TYR A 189 -18.37 -12.83 1.73
CA TYR A 189 -18.76 -12.70 3.14
C TYR A 189 -18.26 -13.87 3.98
N ASN A 190 -18.39 -15.09 3.47
CA ASN A 190 -17.89 -16.27 4.17
C ASN A 190 -16.37 -16.20 4.40
N ARG A 191 -15.60 -15.70 3.43
CA ARG A 191 -14.16 -15.47 3.61
C ARG A 191 -13.89 -14.42 4.69
N VAL A 192 -14.61 -13.30 4.71
CA VAL A 192 -14.47 -12.30 5.79
C VAL A 192 -14.78 -12.91 7.15
N ILE A 193 -15.88 -13.66 7.26
CA ILE A 193 -16.32 -14.31 8.50
C ILE A 193 -15.27 -15.29 9.02
N GLN A 194 -14.72 -16.14 8.16
CA GLN A 194 -13.66 -17.09 8.53
C GLN A 194 -12.40 -16.40 9.05
N LEU A 195 -12.08 -15.21 8.52
CA LEU A 195 -10.93 -14.45 9.02
C LEU A 195 -11.25 -13.74 10.34
N MET A 196 -12.51 -13.46 10.66
CA MET A 196 -12.95 -12.68 11.82
C MET A 196 -13.47 -13.54 13.00
N GLU A 197 -12.87 -14.70 13.28
CA GLU A 197 -13.20 -15.50 14.48
C GLU A 197 -13.01 -14.72 15.80
N VAL A 198 -12.12 -13.73 15.78
CA VAL A 198 -11.90 -12.76 16.86
C VAL A 198 -12.10 -11.34 16.34
N PRO A 199 -12.37 -10.35 17.22
CA PRO A 199 -12.38 -8.94 16.81
C PRO A 199 -11.05 -8.54 16.17
N ARG A 200 -11.10 -7.80 15.06
CA ARG A 200 -9.91 -7.41 14.29
C ARG A 200 -9.97 -5.97 13.82
N ARG A 201 -8.79 -5.39 13.58
CA ARG A 201 -8.68 -4.10 12.92
C ARG A 201 -8.92 -4.26 11.43
N ILE A 202 -9.44 -3.21 10.80
CA ILE A 202 -9.63 -3.18 9.34
C ILE A 202 -8.27 -3.28 8.62
N SER A 203 -7.22 -2.67 9.16
CA SER A 203 -5.85 -2.76 8.63
C SER A 203 -5.34 -4.21 8.56
N ASP A 204 -5.67 -5.05 9.55
CA ASP A 204 -5.34 -6.48 9.57
C ASP A 204 -6.02 -7.21 8.41
N LEU A 205 -7.31 -6.91 8.19
CA LEU A 205 -8.07 -7.52 7.11
C LEU A 205 -7.53 -7.09 5.74
N CYS A 206 -7.13 -5.83 5.56
CA CYS A 206 -6.49 -5.36 4.32
C CYS A 206 -5.23 -6.17 4.01
N LEU A 207 -4.42 -6.45 5.03
CA LEU A 207 -3.21 -7.27 4.91
C LEU A 207 -3.53 -8.72 4.50
N MET A 208 -4.57 -9.31 5.09
CA MET A 208 -4.95 -10.70 4.83
C MET A 208 -5.66 -10.90 3.48
N PHE A 209 -6.39 -9.89 3.01
CA PHE A 209 -7.08 -9.91 1.71
C PHE A 209 -6.19 -9.49 0.54
N HIS A 210 -4.99 -8.96 0.80
CA HIS A 210 -4.12 -8.36 -0.23
C HIS A 210 -4.83 -7.26 -1.03
N ALA A 211 -5.65 -6.47 -0.35
CA ALA A 211 -6.57 -5.51 -0.96
C ALA A 211 -6.44 -4.11 -0.36
N SER A 212 -6.89 -3.11 -1.10
CA SER A 212 -6.87 -1.71 -0.67
C SER A 212 -7.86 -1.47 0.48
N ASP A 213 -7.58 -0.42 1.27
CA ASP A 213 -8.45 0.02 2.37
C ASP A 213 -9.88 0.22 1.89
N PHE A 214 -10.07 0.80 0.70
CA PHE A 214 -11.38 1.03 0.12
C PHE A 214 -12.14 -0.27 -0.16
N ALA A 215 -11.51 -1.22 -0.85
CA ALA A 215 -12.15 -2.47 -1.23
C ALA A 215 -12.62 -3.28 -0.01
N VAL A 216 -11.75 -3.40 1.00
CA VAL A 216 -12.08 -4.09 2.25
C VAL A 216 -13.15 -3.33 3.02
N SER A 217 -12.95 -2.03 3.26
CA SER A 217 -13.90 -1.25 4.06
C SER A 217 -15.27 -1.12 3.42
N LYS A 218 -15.37 -1.09 2.08
CA LYS A 218 -16.66 -1.13 1.38
C LYS A 218 -17.41 -2.43 1.70
N THR A 219 -16.72 -3.57 1.60
CA THR A 219 -17.31 -4.88 1.90
C THR A 219 -17.77 -4.94 3.36
N LEU A 220 -16.93 -4.47 4.28
CA LEU A 220 -17.27 -4.39 5.70
C LEU A 220 -18.43 -3.43 5.97
N PHE A 221 -18.49 -2.30 5.26
CA PHE A 221 -19.57 -1.33 5.41
C PHE A 221 -20.91 -1.94 4.98
N ASP A 222 -20.96 -2.67 3.86
CA ASP A 222 -22.16 -3.42 3.46
C ASP A 222 -22.57 -4.44 4.53
N MET A 223 -21.60 -5.16 5.11
CA MET A 223 -21.85 -6.12 6.18
C MET A 223 -22.38 -5.44 7.47
N VAL A 224 -21.94 -4.22 7.80
CA VAL A 224 -22.53 -3.41 8.88
C VAL A 224 -23.98 -3.05 8.55
N GLN A 225 -24.24 -2.59 7.33
CA GLN A 225 -25.61 -2.22 6.90
C GLN A 225 -26.56 -3.42 6.95
N MET A 226 -26.06 -4.63 6.70
CA MET A 226 -26.80 -5.88 6.82
C MET A 226 -26.91 -6.42 8.26
N GLY A 227 -26.24 -5.78 9.23
CA GLY A 227 -26.22 -6.23 10.63
C GLY A 227 -25.40 -7.48 10.88
N ILE A 228 -24.47 -7.84 9.98
CA ILE A 228 -23.60 -9.02 10.09
C ILE A 228 -22.41 -8.74 11.00
N ILE A 229 -21.94 -7.50 11.03
CA ILE A 229 -20.80 -7.04 11.83
C ILE A 229 -21.12 -5.74 12.53
N GLU A 230 -20.38 -5.45 13.61
CA GLU A 230 -20.44 -4.17 14.32
C GLU A 230 -19.06 -3.65 14.70
N VAL A 231 -18.98 -2.35 14.97
CA VAL A 231 -17.79 -1.67 15.46
C VAL A 231 -17.70 -1.82 16.97
N THR A 232 -16.57 -2.31 17.47
CA THR A 232 -16.32 -2.50 18.91
C THR A 232 -15.45 -1.41 19.50
N GLU A 233 -14.46 -0.94 18.75
CA GLU A 233 -13.53 0.09 19.20
C GLU A 233 -13.21 1.04 18.04
N VAL A 234 -13.30 2.33 18.34
CA VAL A 234 -12.83 3.40 17.44
C VAL A 234 -11.63 4.03 18.13
N PRO A 235 -10.40 3.87 17.59
CA PRO A 235 -9.24 4.51 18.18
C PRO A 235 -9.43 6.03 18.15
N PRO A 236 -8.98 6.76 19.19
CA PRO A 236 -9.22 8.18 19.31
C PRO A 236 -8.64 8.92 18.08
N PRO A 237 -9.38 9.86 17.49
CA PRO A 237 -8.83 10.69 16.43
C PRO A 237 -7.61 11.44 16.97
N PRO A 238 -6.55 11.65 16.15
CA PRO A 238 -5.42 12.47 16.58
C PRO A 238 -5.93 13.86 17.00
N PRO A 239 -5.42 14.42 18.11
CA PRO A 239 -5.94 15.68 18.64
C PRO A 239 -5.78 16.81 17.62
N ARG A 240 -6.89 17.47 17.27
CA ARG A 240 -6.91 18.75 16.53
C ARG A 240 -7.10 19.89 17.52
N SER A 241 -6.16 20.83 17.58
CA SER A 241 -6.35 22.10 18.31
C SER A 241 -5.65 23.24 17.57
N GLU A 242 -6.42 24.16 17.00
CA GLU A 242 -6.05 25.03 15.87
C GLU A 242 -5.39 26.39 16.20
N VAL A 243 -5.09 26.75 17.45
CA VAL A 243 -4.69 28.17 17.75
C VAL A 243 -3.39 28.34 18.55
N ARG A 244 -2.70 27.27 18.97
CA ARG A 244 -1.34 27.32 19.57
C ARG A 244 -0.22 26.79 18.65
N VAL A 245 -0.57 26.53 17.39
CA VAL A 245 0.09 25.55 16.52
C VAL A 245 1.42 26.01 15.94
N GLU A 246 1.64 27.29 15.61
CA GLU A 246 2.83 27.67 14.83
C GLU A 246 4.17 27.57 15.58
N GLU A 247 4.23 28.00 16.84
CA GLU A 247 5.47 27.90 17.64
C GLU A 247 5.76 26.44 18.04
N GLU A 248 4.72 25.68 18.39
CA GLU A 248 4.82 24.26 18.72
C GLU A 248 5.20 23.41 17.51
N VAL A 249 4.58 23.65 16.34
CA VAL A 249 4.94 23.00 15.07
C VAL A 249 6.36 23.34 14.67
N ARG A 250 6.79 24.60 14.82
CA ARG A 250 8.18 24.98 14.54
C ARG A 250 9.16 24.29 15.49
N ALA A 251 8.83 24.20 16.78
CA ALA A 251 9.65 23.48 17.76
C ALA A 251 9.74 21.98 17.46
N LEU A 252 8.61 21.36 17.09
CA LEU A 252 8.55 19.96 16.66
C LEU A 252 9.36 19.72 15.38
N ALA A 253 9.22 20.58 14.38
CA ALA A 253 9.98 20.49 13.14
C ALA A 253 11.49 20.62 13.38
N ASN A 254 11.91 21.55 14.25
CA ASN A 254 13.31 21.68 14.67
C ASN A 254 13.82 20.44 15.43
N ARG A 255 12.97 19.82 16.26
CA ARG A 255 13.30 18.54 16.93
C ARG A 255 13.48 17.42 15.92
N GLY A 256 12.58 17.30 14.93
CA GLY A 256 12.70 16.35 13.84
C GLY A 256 14.02 16.51 13.09
N LEU A 257 14.39 17.75 12.75
CA LEU A 257 15.65 18.04 12.08
C LEU A 257 16.89 17.70 12.93
N LYS A 258 16.85 17.95 14.24
CA LYS A 258 17.93 17.52 15.16
C LYS A 258 18.07 16.00 15.19
N LEU A 259 16.97 15.26 15.24
CA LEU A 259 16.97 13.80 15.19
C LEU A 259 17.54 13.29 13.86
N PHE A 260 17.10 13.87 12.74
CA PHE A 260 17.65 13.58 11.41
C PHE A 260 19.18 13.76 11.37
N ASN A 261 19.67 14.94 11.77
CA ASN A 261 21.10 15.25 11.75
C ASN A 261 21.93 14.38 12.69
N SER A 262 21.30 13.77 13.71
CA SER A 262 21.93 12.80 14.61
C SER A 262 21.88 11.36 14.11
N GLY A 263 21.37 11.11 12.90
CA GLY A 263 21.21 9.76 12.32
C GLY A 263 20.03 8.96 12.90
N ARG A 264 19.18 9.56 13.74
CA ARG A 264 17.99 8.93 14.34
C ARG A 264 16.79 9.09 13.42
N TYR A 265 16.86 8.46 12.25
CA TYR A 265 15.91 8.71 11.16
C TYR A 265 14.48 8.22 11.46
N GLU A 266 14.33 7.07 12.12
CA GLU A 266 13.01 6.54 12.50
C GLU A 266 12.23 7.53 13.38
N GLU A 267 12.86 8.01 14.45
CA GLU A 267 12.25 9.00 15.36
C GLU A 267 12.06 10.35 14.68
N SER A 268 12.97 10.73 13.77
CA SER A 268 12.81 11.92 12.95
C SER A 268 11.54 11.87 12.09
N ILE A 269 11.28 10.73 11.44
CA ILE A 269 10.08 10.49 10.64
C ILE A 269 8.83 10.60 11.51
N GLU A 270 8.81 9.97 12.69
CA GLU A 270 7.67 10.07 13.61
C GLU A 270 7.36 11.51 13.99
N ILE A 271 8.38 12.29 14.33
CA ILE A 271 8.23 13.71 14.67
C ILE A 271 7.74 14.52 13.46
N PHE A 272 8.29 14.29 12.26
CA PHE A 272 7.80 15.00 11.07
C PHE A 272 6.38 14.58 10.68
N LYS A 273 5.97 13.33 10.91
CA LYS A 273 4.56 12.92 10.76
C LYS A 273 3.66 13.68 11.73
N GLN A 274 4.07 13.86 12.98
CA GLN A 274 3.33 14.71 13.93
C GLN A 274 3.24 16.16 13.46
N VAL A 275 4.30 16.70 12.86
CA VAL A 275 4.27 18.02 12.22
C VAL A 275 3.23 18.07 11.11
N LEU A 276 3.17 17.07 10.23
CA LEU A 276 2.17 17.03 9.14
C LEU A 276 0.75 16.80 9.64
N LEU A 277 0.55 16.11 10.76
CA LEU A 277 -0.77 16.01 11.39
C LEU A 277 -1.29 17.38 11.84
N GLN A 278 -0.39 18.27 12.28
CA GLN A 278 -0.73 19.61 12.76
C GLN A 278 -0.72 20.67 11.64
N SER A 279 0.14 20.50 10.63
CA SER A 279 0.28 21.37 9.47
C SER A 279 0.56 20.53 8.22
N PRO A 280 -0.50 20.06 7.52
CA PRO A 280 -0.37 19.15 6.38
C PRO A 280 0.48 19.69 5.22
N GLY A 281 0.58 21.01 5.08
CA GLY A 281 1.39 21.72 4.09
C GLY A 281 2.79 22.15 4.57
N HIS A 282 3.29 21.61 5.69
CA HIS A 282 4.58 22.02 6.24
C HIS A 282 5.75 21.52 5.37
N ALA A 283 6.24 22.39 4.48
CA ALA A 283 7.24 22.09 3.45
C ALA A 283 8.48 21.32 3.96
N LEU A 284 9.03 21.69 5.11
CA LEU A 284 10.19 20.99 5.69
C LEU A 284 9.86 19.53 6.02
N ALA A 285 8.69 19.26 6.61
CA ALA A 285 8.33 17.91 7.02
C ALA A 285 8.03 17.03 5.80
N GLN A 286 7.32 17.58 4.79
CA GLN A 286 7.10 16.91 3.50
C GLN A 286 8.43 16.58 2.80
N THR A 287 9.42 17.47 2.86
CA THR A 287 10.74 17.24 2.26
C THR A 287 11.60 16.26 3.05
N MET A 288 11.56 16.34 4.38
CA MET A 288 12.48 15.59 5.24
C MET A 288 12.03 14.16 5.49
N ILE A 289 10.73 13.84 5.44
CA ILE A 289 10.25 12.47 5.61
C ILE A 289 10.82 11.53 4.53
N PRO A 290 10.70 11.80 3.21
CA PRO A 290 11.28 10.94 2.18
C PRO A 290 12.81 10.84 2.27
N LYS A 291 13.49 11.95 2.64
CA LYS A 291 14.94 11.94 2.87
C LYS A 291 15.33 11.05 4.04
N ALA A 292 14.62 11.16 5.17
CA ALA A 292 14.84 10.34 6.35
C ALA A 292 14.59 8.87 6.04
N TYR A 293 13.55 8.55 5.27
CA TYR A 293 13.29 7.20 4.81
C TYR A 293 14.41 6.65 3.92
N LYS A 294 14.92 7.46 2.97
CA LYS A 294 16.06 7.08 2.12
C LYS A 294 17.31 6.76 2.95
N GLU A 295 17.71 7.69 3.82
CA GLU A 295 18.88 7.52 4.69
C GLU A 295 18.70 6.34 5.66
N MET A 296 17.48 6.15 6.18
CA MET A 296 17.15 4.99 7.00
C MET A 296 17.30 3.70 6.21
N LYS A 297 16.82 3.65 4.96
CA LYS A 297 17.00 2.47 4.08
C LYS A 297 18.46 2.15 3.86
N GLU A 298 19.30 3.16 3.62
CA GLU A 298 20.75 3.00 3.48
C GLU A 298 21.40 2.49 4.78
N GLN A 299 20.99 3.00 5.95
CA GLN A 299 21.44 2.49 7.26
C GLN A 299 20.93 1.09 7.63
N LEU A 300 19.85 0.63 7.00
CA LEU A 300 19.34 -0.72 7.23
C LEU A 300 20.28 -1.75 6.62
N VAL A 301 20.97 -1.43 5.52
CA VAL A 301 21.92 -2.33 4.85
C VAL A 301 23.22 -2.42 5.65
N SER A 302 23.70 -3.65 5.86
CA SER A 302 25.00 -3.94 6.51
C SER A 302 25.54 -5.28 6.00
N ASP A 303 26.81 -5.60 6.31
CA ASP A 303 27.39 -6.90 5.97
C ASP A 303 26.59 -8.08 6.55
N ALA A 304 25.88 -7.87 7.68
CA ALA A 304 25.06 -8.87 8.34
C ALA A 304 23.59 -8.90 7.88
N PHE A 305 23.15 -7.92 7.06
CA PHE A 305 21.77 -7.84 6.59
C PHE A 305 21.65 -7.00 5.33
N THR A 306 21.17 -7.62 4.26
CA THR A 306 20.77 -6.97 3.01
C THR A 306 19.49 -7.61 2.48
N ILE A 307 18.87 -7.00 1.46
CA ILE A 307 17.68 -7.58 0.83
C ILE A 307 17.94 -8.94 0.16
N GLU A 308 19.20 -9.27 -0.14
CA GLU A 308 19.59 -10.53 -0.78
C GLU A 308 19.78 -11.68 0.23
N HIS A 309 19.84 -11.39 1.52
CA HIS A 309 19.98 -12.40 2.56
C HIS A 309 18.71 -13.26 2.68
N VAL A 310 18.89 -14.51 3.12
CA VAL A 310 17.79 -15.45 3.37
C VAL A 310 17.45 -15.48 4.87
N PRO A 311 16.29 -14.96 5.30
CA PRO A 311 15.86 -15.03 6.68
C PRO A 311 15.51 -16.46 7.09
N PHE A 312 15.80 -16.81 8.34
CA PHE A 312 15.36 -18.05 8.97
C PHE A 312 14.89 -17.80 10.40
N LEU A 313 13.95 -18.62 10.89
CA LEU A 313 13.47 -18.52 12.27
C LEU A 313 14.50 -19.10 13.23
N GLN A 314 14.85 -18.33 14.28
CA GLN A 314 15.74 -18.80 15.36
C GLN A 314 15.00 -19.59 16.45
N ARG A 315 13.66 -19.59 16.41
CA ARG A 315 12.79 -20.31 17.33
C ARG A 315 11.78 -21.14 16.54
N SER A 316 11.26 -22.20 17.14
CA SER A 316 10.21 -22.99 16.52
C SER A 316 8.90 -22.20 16.42
N MET A 317 8.03 -22.54 15.45
CA MET A 317 6.73 -21.87 15.30
C MET A 317 5.89 -21.98 16.59
N SER A 318 5.95 -23.12 17.27
CA SER A 318 5.24 -23.35 18.54
C SER A 318 5.70 -22.44 19.69
N GLU A 319 6.92 -21.92 19.64
CA GLU A 319 7.42 -20.94 20.61
C GLU A 319 7.01 -19.52 20.22
N LEU A 320 6.96 -19.23 18.92
CA LEU A 320 6.50 -17.95 18.39
C LEU A 320 5.00 -17.76 18.63
N ASP A 321 4.19 -18.82 18.52
CA ASP A 321 2.74 -18.77 18.76
C ASP A 321 2.37 -18.34 20.20
N LYS A 322 3.31 -18.44 21.15
CA LYS A 322 3.14 -18.00 22.53
C LYS A 322 3.41 -16.50 22.73
N LEU A 323 3.98 -15.84 21.73
CA LEU A 323 4.30 -14.43 21.75
C LEU A 323 3.21 -13.64 21.04
N SER A 324 3.02 -12.39 21.47
CA SER A 324 2.11 -11.47 20.81
C SER A 324 2.87 -10.64 19.79
N PHE A 325 2.49 -10.80 18.52
CA PHE A 325 3.05 -10.05 17.41
C PHE A 325 2.01 -9.13 16.80
N THR A 326 2.48 -8.03 16.23
CA THR A 326 1.66 -7.20 15.34
C THR A 326 1.28 -8.00 14.08
N PRO A 327 0.19 -7.62 13.40
CA PRO A 327 -0.21 -8.21 12.12
C PRO A 327 0.92 -8.22 11.08
N GLN A 328 1.68 -7.13 10.99
CA GLN A 328 2.82 -7.02 10.07
C GLN A 328 3.94 -8.00 10.43
N GLU A 329 4.27 -8.15 11.71
CA GLU A 329 5.25 -9.14 12.18
C GLU A 329 4.79 -10.57 11.90
N ASN A 330 3.52 -10.90 12.21
CA ASN A 330 2.94 -12.21 11.90
C ASN A 330 2.96 -12.49 10.40
N TYR A 331 2.64 -11.49 9.58
CA TYR A 331 2.69 -11.62 8.13
C TYR A 331 4.11 -11.95 7.68
N ILE A 332 5.13 -11.23 8.15
CA ILE A 332 6.51 -11.54 7.77
C ILE A 332 6.95 -12.92 8.29
N LEU A 333 6.74 -13.21 9.58
CA LEU A 333 7.15 -14.46 10.21
C LEU A 333 6.59 -15.68 9.47
N SER A 334 5.32 -15.64 9.08
CA SER A 334 4.67 -16.74 8.35
C SER A 334 5.20 -16.97 6.93
N ARG A 335 5.98 -16.03 6.37
CA ARG A 335 6.65 -16.17 5.05
C ARG A 335 8.13 -16.52 5.17
N ILE A 336 8.69 -16.56 6.38
CA ILE A 336 10.08 -16.98 6.59
C ILE A 336 10.15 -18.51 6.52
N ASN A 337 10.63 -19.01 5.39
CA ASN A 337 10.78 -20.44 5.09
C ASN A 337 12.24 -20.92 5.10
N GLY A 338 13.22 -20.03 5.31
CA GLY A 338 14.65 -20.36 5.27
C GLY A 338 15.23 -20.54 3.87
N VAL A 339 14.47 -20.21 2.81
CA VAL A 339 14.87 -20.38 1.41
C VAL A 339 14.73 -19.08 0.62
N SER A 340 13.61 -18.37 0.77
CA SER A 340 13.32 -17.13 0.05
C SER A 340 14.11 -15.96 0.63
N SER A 341 14.74 -15.13 -0.19
CA SER A 341 15.42 -13.92 0.27
C SER A 341 14.46 -12.87 0.85
N VAL A 342 14.99 -11.92 1.63
CA VAL A 342 14.23 -10.76 2.11
C VAL A 342 13.55 -10.02 0.95
N GLN A 343 14.24 -9.84 -0.17
CA GLN A 343 13.71 -9.19 -1.38
C GLN A 343 12.52 -9.97 -1.94
N ALA A 344 12.61 -11.31 -2.02
CA ALA A 344 11.53 -12.14 -2.53
C ALA A 344 10.28 -12.03 -1.64
N ILE A 345 10.44 -12.07 -0.31
CA ILE A 345 9.34 -11.91 0.64
C ILE A 345 8.71 -10.52 0.53
N ILE A 346 9.51 -9.46 0.38
CA ILE A 346 9.01 -8.09 0.23
C ILE A 346 8.22 -7.91 -1.08
N ARG A 347 8.68 -8.49 -2.19
CA ARG A 347 8.01 -8.35 -3.50
C ARG A 347 6.58 -8.92 -3.52
N ILE A 348 6.33 -9.95 -2.73
CA ILE A 348 4.99 -10.55 -2.57
C ILE A 348 4.23 -10.01 -1.37
N SER A 349 4.78 -9.02 -0.66
CA SER A 349 4.15 -8.46 0.52
C SER A 349 3.27 -7.27 0.15
N PRO A 350 2.05 -7.15 0.71
CA PRO A 350 1.27 -5.92 0.66
C PRO A 350 1.84 -4.82 1.59
N ILE A 351 2.94 -5.09 2.31
CA ILE A 351 3.62 -4.14 3.20
C ILE A 351 4.64 -3.31 2.42
N GLN A 352 4.70 -2.00 2.66
CA GLN A 352 5.73 -1.12 2.08
C GLN A 352 7.14 -1.65 2.41
N GLU A 353 8.02 -1.65 1.40
CA GLU A 353 9.38 -2.20 1.50
C GLU A 353 10.09 -1.75 2.78
N ILE A 354 10.07 -0.45 3.06
CA ILE A 354 10.76 0.11 4.22
C ILE A 354 10.20 -0.41 5.56
N GLN A 355 8.87 -0.55 5.66
CA GLN A 355 8.21 -1.10 6.86
C GLN A 355 8.55 -2.58 7.01
N ALA A 356 8.62 -3.32 5.90
CA ALA A 356 9.01 -4.72 5.92
C ALA A 356 10.48 -4.89 6.38
N LEU A 357 11.41 -4.08 5.87
CA LEU A 357 12.81 -4.09 6.29
C LEU A 357 12.97 -3.76 7.78
N MET A 358 12.23 -2.75 8.27
CA MET A 358 12.20 -2.42 9.70
C MET A 358 11.69 -3.58 10.55
N THR A 359 10.64 -4.26 10.08
CA THR A 359 10.06 -5.41 10.76
C THR A 359 11.06 -6.57 10.83
N PHE A 360 11.76 -6.88 9.74
CA PHE A 360 12.85 -7.86 9.72
C PHE A 360 13.94 -7.52 10.76
N LYS A 361 14.40 -6.26 10.79
CA LYS A 361 15.43 -5.81 11.74
C LYS A 361 14.95 -5.88 13.19
N LYS A 362 13.68 -5.52 13.45
CA LYS A 362 13.06 -5.61 14.78
C LYS A 362 13.01 -7.07 15.27
N LEU A 363 12.55 -7.99 14.42
CA LEU A 363 12.51 -9.42 14.73
C LEU A 363 13.91 -10.01 14.95
N ALA A 364 14.90 -9.56 14.18
CA ALA A 364 16.28 -9.98 14.35
C ALA A 364 16.91 -9.45 15.65
N LYS A 365 16.68 -8.18 15.99
CA LYS A 365 17.12 -7.59 17.27
C LYS A 365 16.49 -8.29 18.47
N ALA A 366 15.27 -8.83 18.32
CA ALA A 366 14.60 -9.64 19.33
C ALA A 366 15.11 -11.10 19.41
N GLY A 367 16.08 -11.50 18.57
CA GLY A 367 16.60 -12.86 18.52
C GLY A 367 15.57 -13.88 18.03
N LEU A 368 14.66 -13.46 17.15
CA LEU A 368 13.62 -14.31 16.57
C LEU A 368 13.94 -14.74 15.14
N VAL A 369 14.69 -13.92 14.41
CA VAL A 369 15.05 -14.13 13.01
C VAL A 369 16.55 -13.95 12.83
N GLY A 370 17.19 -14.90 12.13
CA GLY A 370 18.56 -14.79 11.65
C GLY A 370 18.59 -14.63 10.13
N PHE A 371 19.76 -14.31 9.58
CA PHE A 371 19.96 -14.15 8.15
C PHE A 371 21.15 -14.97 7.68
N LEU A 372 20.94 -15.80 6.65
CA LEU A 372 22.01 -16.44 5.91
C LEU A 372 22.49 -15.51 4.79
N PRO A 373 23.79 -15.51 4.47
CA PRO A 373 24.30 -14.77 3.33
C PRO A 373 23.60 -15.22 2.05
N PRO A 374 23.51 -14.35 1.02
CA PRO A 374 22.98 -14.74 -0.27
C PRO A 374 23.71 -15.97 -0.80
N ALA A 375 22.96 -16.90 -1.40
CA ALA A 375 23.56 -18.07 -2.04
C ALA A 375 24.53 -17.60 -3.14
N ASP A 376 25.72 -18.21 -3.19
CA ASP A 376 26.69 -17.92 -4.23
C ASP A 376 26.08 -18.36 -5.58
N PRO A 377 25.87 -17.46 -6.56
CA PRO A 377 25.23 -17.82 -7.83
C PRO A 377 26.04 -18.85 -8.68
N GLN A 378 27.19 -19.32 -8.19
CA GLN A 378 28.04 -20.32 -8.82
C GLN A 378 27.97 -21.74 -8.20
N MET A 379 27.10 -21.99 -7.22
CA MET A 379 26.90 -23.34 -6.64
C MET A 379 25.63 -24.04 -7.11
#